data_AF-A0A2P5Y7N0-F1
#
_entry.id   AF-A0A2P5Y7N0-F1
#
_cell.length_a   1.000
_cell.length_b   1.000
_cell.length_c   1.000
_cell.angle_alpha   90.00
_cell.angle_beta   90.00
_cell.angle_gamma   90.00
#
_symmetry.space_group_name_H-M   'P 1'
#
loop_
_entity.id
_entity.type
_entity.pdbx_description
1 polymer ?
#
loop_
_entity_poly.entity_id
_entity_poly.type
_entity_poly.pdbx_seq_one_letter_code
_entity_poly.pdbx_strand_id
1 'polypeptide(L)'
;MATMVPDNLSRDQYVYLAKLAEQAERYEEMVQFMQKLVLGSTPASELTVEERNLLSVAYKNVIGSLRAAWRIVSSIEQKEEGRKNEEHVVLVKEYRSKVESELSDVCASILTLLDSNLIPSAAASESKVFYLKMKGDYHRYLAEFKVGDERKAAAEDTMLSYKAAQLKILDPVLN
;
A
#
# COMPACT_ATOMS: atom_id res chain seq x y z
N MET A 1 18.12 22.76 -2.05
CA MET A 1 18.35 21.74 -3.08
C MET A 1 17.08 21.64 -3.91
N ALA A 2 17.16 21.78 -5.22
CA ALA A 2 16.01 22.02 -6.10
C ALA A 2 15.17 20.74 -6.29
N THR A 3 13.91 20.78 -5.87
CA THR A 3 12.87 19.83 -6.29
C THR A 3 12.47 20.18 -7.72
N MET A 4 13.04 19.47 -8.72
CA MET A 4 12.85 19.79 -10.15
C MET A 4 11.60 19.16 -10.78
N VAL A 5 10.63 18.68 -10.00
CA VAL A 5 9.33 18.24 -10.52
C VAL A 5 8.27 19.25 -10.08
N PRO A 6 7.59 19.92 -11.02
CA PRO A 6 6.51 20.86 -10.70
C PRO A 6 5.42 20.22 -9.84
N ASP A 7 4.89 20.96 -8.87
CA ASP A 7 3.90 20.42 -7.93
C ASP A 7 2.48 20.32 -8.49
N ASN A 8 2.20 20.99 -9.61
CA ASN A 8 0.87 21.02 -10.24
C ASN A 8 0.95 20.53 -11.69
N LEU A 9 1.05 19.21 -11.84
CA LEU A 9 1.11 18.55 -13.15
C LEU A 9 -0.29 18.16 -13.61
N SER A 10 -0.47 18.04 -14.92
CA SER A 10 -1.68 17.42 -15.47
C SER A 10 -1.71 15.93 -15.17
N ARG A 11 -2.91 15.33 -15.28
CA ARG A 11 -3.12 13.88 -15.12
C ARG A 11 -2.17 13.07 -16.01
N ASP A 12 -2.08 13.43 -17.29
CA ASP A 12 -1.20 12.75 -18.26
C ASP A 12 0.29 12.88 -17.90
N GLN A 13 0.70 14.02 -17.34
CA GLN A 13 2.06 14.23 -16.88
C GLN A 13 2.40 13.36 -15.67
N TYR A 14 1.48 13.19 -14.71
CA TYR A 14 1.66 12.24 -13.61
C TYR A 14 1.77 10.81 -14.10
N VAL A 15 0.94 10.39 -15.08
CA VAL A 15 1.05 9.06 -15.70
C VAL A 15 2.40 8.87 -16.38
N TYR A 16 2.87 9.87 -17.13
CA TYR A 16 4.18 9.82 -17.77
C TYR A 16 5.32 9.66 -16.76
N LEU A 17 5.31 10.45 -15.68
CA LEU A 17 6.32 10.34 -14.62
C LEU A 17 6.25 9.02 -13.86
N ALA A 18 5.05 8.48 -13.61
CA ALA A 18 4.90 7.17 -12.99
C ALA A 18 5.52 6.06 -13.85
N LYS A 19 5.29 6.09 -15.17
CA LYS A 19 5.93 5.15 -16.12
C LYS A 19 7.44 5.30 -16.18
N LEU A 20 7.95 6.54 -16.11
CA LEU A 20 9.39 6.79 -16.08
C LEU A 20 10.01 6.27 -14.77
N ALA A 21 9.36 6.51 -13.64
CA ALA A 21 9.79 6.01 -12.34
C ALA A 21 9.75 4.48 -12.27
N GLU A 22 8.75 3.84 -12.89
CA GLU A 22 8.68 2.38 -13.04
C GLU A 22 9.89 1.84 -13.82
N GLN A 23 10.21 2.43 -14.97
CA GLN A 23 11.37 2.02 -15.78
C GLN A 23 12.72 2.25 -15.08
N ALA A 24 12.77 3.23 -14.19
CA ALA A 24 13.94 3.52 -13.36
C ALA A 24 13.96 2.74 -12.04
N GLU A 25 12.97 1.87 -11.79
CA GLU A 25 12.78 1.12 -10.54
C GLU A 25 12.69 2.02 -9.28
N ARG A 26 12.31 3.30 -9.43
CA ARG A 26 12.14 4.26 -8.34
C ARG A 26 10.69 4.26 -7.84
N TYR A 27 10.27 3.14 -7.28
CA TYR A 27 8.86 2.91 -6.91
C TYR A 27 8.31 3.85 -5.82
N GLU A 28 9.16 4.38 -4.93
CA GLU A 28 8.75 5.38 -3.93
C GLU A 28 8.28 6.69 -4.60
N GLU A 29 8.99 7.17 -5.63
CA GLU A 29 8.56 8.33 -6.41
C GLU A 29 7.34 8.00 -7.26
N MET A 30 7.28 6.79 -7.82
CA MET A 30 6.11 6.31 -8.55
C MET A 30 4.85 6.38 -7.67
N VAL A 31 4.95 5.97 -6.40
CA VAL A 31 3.85 6.10 -5.42
C VAL A 31 3.46 7.58 -5.24
N GLN A 32 4.41 8.49 -5.09
CA GLN A 32 4.12 9.92 -4.94
C GLN A 32 3.40 10.51 -6.15
N PHE A 33 3.83 10.18 -7.38
CA PHE A 33 3.14 10.65 -8.60
C PHE A 33 1.72 10.11 -8.69
N MET A 34 1.52 8.82 -8.39
CA MET A 34 0.19 8.22 -8.43
C MET A 34 -0.72 8.73 -7.31
N GLN A 35 -0.20 9.04 -6.11
CA GLN A 35 -0.95 9.71 -5.05
C GLN A 35 -1.45 11.08 -5.49
N LYS A 36 -0.57 11.91 -6.05
CA LYS A 36 -0.94 13.25 -6.55
C LYS A 36 -2.00 13.15 -7.66
N LEU A 37 -1.87 12.18 -8.57
CA LEU A 37 -2.89 11.90 -9.60
C LEU A 37 -4.24 11.57 -8.98
N VAL A 38 -4.29 10.65 -8.00
CA VAL A 38 -5.54 10.24 -7.33
C VAL A 38 -6.20 11.42 -6.64
N LEU A 39 -5.43 12.18 -5.86
CA LEU A 39 -5.94 13.34 -5.10
C LEU A 39 -6.43 14.47 -6.02
N GLY A 40 -5.78 14.70 -7.17
CA GLY A 40 -6.20 15.71 -8.14
C GLY A 40 -7.37 15.29 -9.02
N SER A 41 -7.63 13.99 -9.15
CA SER A 41 -8.62 13.44 -10.08
C SER A 41 -9.94 13.04 -9.42
N THR A 42 -9.92 12.68 -8.14
CA THR A 42 -11.08 12.18 -7.41
C THR A 42 -11.66 13.26 -6.48
N PRO A 43 -12.99 13.30 -6.26
CA PRO A 43 -14.01 12.39 -6.79
C PRO A 43 -14.50 12.75 -8.19
N ALA A 44 -13.92 13.76 -8.85
CA ALA A 44 -14.41 14.28 -10.13
C ALA A 44 -14.38 13.25 -11.27
N SER A 45 -13.46 12.28 -11.21
CA SER A 45 -13.29 11.24 -12.23
C SER A 45 -12.71 9.96 -11.64
N GLU A 46 -13.16 8.82 -12.18
CA GLU A 46 -12.58 7.51 -11.87
C GLU A 46 -11.20 7.34 -12.53
N LEU A 47 -10.34 6.52 -11.94
CA LEU A 47 -9.08 6.09 -12.56
C LEU A 47 -9.37 5.16 -13.75
N THR A 48 -8.62 5.34 -14.82
CA THR A 48 -8.61 4.38 -15.95
C THR A 48 -7.96 3.06 -15.51
N VAL A 49 -8.16 2.00 -16.31
CA VAL A 49 -7.54 0.69 -16.06
C VAL A 49 -6.01 0.80 -16.01
N GLU A 50 -5.41 1.61 -16.88
CA GLU A 50 -3.96 1.84 -16.90
C GLU A 50 -3.48 2.50 -15.60
N GLU A 51 -4.12 3.58 -15.17
CA GLU A 51 -3.75 4.31 -13.95
C GLU A 51 -3.93 3.47 -12.70
N ARG A 52 -5.04 2.73 -12.63
CA ARG A 52 -5.30 1.75 -11.57
C ARG A 52 -4.17 0.71 -11.48
N ASN A 53 -3.73 0.20 -12.63
CA ASN A 53 -2.64 -0.77 -12.68
C ASN A 53 -1.29 -0.14 -12.26
N LEU A 54 -0.97 1.07 -12.72
CA LEU A 54 0.24 1.79 -12.31
C LEU A 54 0.27 2.03 -10.79
N LEU A 55 -0.85 2.46 -10.20
CA LEU A 55 -0.99 2.63 -8.76
C LEU A 55 -0.71 1.30 -8.03
N SER A 56 -1.29 0.20 -8.51
CA SER A 56 -1.09 -1.11 -7.91
C SER A 56 0.36 -1.58 -8.02
N VAL A 57 1.02 -1.36 -9.16
CA VAL A 57 2.42 -1.74 -9.38
C VAL A 57 3.34 -0.94 -8.45
N ALA A 58 3.12 0.37 -8.34
CA ALA A 58 3.91 1.26 -7.50
C ALA A 58 3.92 0.78 -6.04
N TYR A 59 2.74 0.66 -5.43
CA TYR A 59 2.66 0.25 -4.02
C TYR A 59 3.07 -1.21 -3.80
N LYS A 60 2.77 -2.13 -4.74
CA LYS A 60 3.17 -3.55 -4.62
C LYS A 60 4.69 -3.72 -4.54
N ASN A 61 5.44 -2.93 -5.31
CA ASN A 61 6.90 -2.99 -5.29
C ASN A 61 7.48 -2.42 -3.98
N VAL A 62 6.99 -1.24 -3.55
CA VAL A 62 7.42 -0.63 -2.28
C VAL A 62 7.13 -1.57 -1.10
N ILE A 63 5.88 -2.03 -0.95
CA ILE A 63 5.50 -2.92 0.16
C ILE A 63 6.21 -4.28 0.05
N GLY A 64 6.47 -4.76 -1.17
CA GLY A 64 7.20 -6.01 -1.41
C GLY A 64 8.62 -5.96 -0.87
N SER A 65 9.35 -4.89 -1.17
CA SER A 65 10.71 -4.65 -0.68
C SER A 65 10.75 -4.56 0.85
N LEU A 66 9.87 -3.75 1.44
CA LEU A 66 9.79 -3.58 2.90
C LEU A 66 9.42 -4.89 3.62
N ARG A 67 8.48 -5.68 3.08
CA ARG A 67 8.12 -6.99 3.65
C ARG A 67 9.28 -7.98 3.57
N ALA A 68 10.07 -7.95 2.50
CA ALA A 68 11.26 -8.80 2.39
C ALA A 68 12.31 -8.39 3.43
N ALA A 69 12.58 -7.09 3.57
CA ALA A 69 13.48 -6.55 4.58
C ALA A 69 13.03 -6.94 6.00
N TRP A 70 11.75 -6.76 6.32
CA TRP A 70 11.19 -7.12 7.62
C TRP A 70 11.39 -8.60 7.95
N ARG A 71 11.10 -9.52 7.02
CA ARG A 71 11.32 -10.97 7.25
C ARG A 71 12.78 -11.31 7.53
N ILE A 72 13.71 -10.67 6.81
CA ILE A 72 15.15 -10.88 7.00
C ILE A 72 15.57 -10.39 8.38
N VAL A 73 15.17 -9.18 8.75
CA VAL A 73 15.52 -8.58 10.06
C VAL A 73 14.92 -9.39 11.21
N SER A 74 13.65 -9.77 11.12
CA SER A 74 13.00 -10.64 12.11
C SER A 74 13.68 -12.01 12.25
N SER A 75 14.20 -12.57 11.15
CA SER A 75 14.98 -13.82 11.21
C SER A 75 16.34 -13.63 11.88
N ILE A 76 17.00 -12.49 11.68
CA ILE A 76 18.26 -12.16 12.34
C ILE A 76 18.04 -11.96 13.84
N GLU A 77 16.99 -11.25 14.24
CA GLU A 77 16.61 -11.05 15.64
C GLU A 77 16.50 -12.40 16.37
N GLN A 78 15.73 -13.33 15.82
CA GLN A 78 15.56 -14.68 16.39
C GLN A 78 16.88 -15.44 16.53
N LYS A 79 17.81 -15.26 15.58
CA LYS A 79 19.14 -15.89 15.65
C LYS A 79 20.00 -15.28 16.76
N GLU A 80 19.98 -13.96 16.91
CA GLU A 80 20.74 -13.28 17.97
C GLU A 80 20.15 -13.55 19.36
N GLU A 81 18.82 -13.64 19.48
CA GLU A 81 18.14 -14.09 20.70
C GLU A 81 18.54 -15.52 21.08
N GLY A 82 18.59 -16.43 20.11
CA GLY A 82 19.04 -17.81 20.32
C GLY A 82 20.52 -17.92 20.74
N ARG A 83 21.36 -16.97 20.33
CA ARG A 83 22.78 -16.85 20.73
C ARG A 83 22.97 -16.14 22.08
N LYS A 84 21.90 -15.59 22.67
CA LYS A 84 21.93 -14.75 23.88
C LYS A 84 22.83 -13.52 23.74
N ASN A 85 22.90 -12.96 22.53
CA ASN A 85 23.68 -11.76 22.25
C ASN A 85 22.84 -10.51 22.52
N GLU A 86 22.66 -10.18 23.80
CA GLU A 86 21.72 -9.14 24.25
C GLU A 86 22.00 -7.76 23.62
N GLU A 87 23.28 -7.41 23.40
CA GLU A 87 23.67 -6.14 22.78
C GLU A 87 23.15 -6.05 21.34
N HIS A 88 23.38 -7.08 20.52
CA HIS A 88 22.90 -7.11 19.14
C HIS A 88 21.37 -7.24 19.06
N VAL A 89 20.73 -7.95 19.99
CA VAL A 89 19.27 -8.09 20.04
C VAL A 89 18.60 -6.73 20.14
N VAL A 90 19.12 -5.81 20.96
CA VAL A 90 18.59 -4.45 21.09
C VAL A 90 18.69 -3.69 19.76
N LEU A 91 19.84 -3.72 19.10
CA LEU A 91 20.07 -3.04 17.83
C LEU A 91 19.16 -3.57 16.71
N VAL A 92 19.01 -4.90 16.62
CA VAL A 92 18.16 -5.53 15.60
C VAL A 92 16.69 -5.23 15.86
N LYS A 93 16.24 -5.19 17.12
CA LYS A 93 14.88 -4.80 17.50
C LYS A 93 14.55 -3.37 17.07
N GLU A 94 15.44 -2.42 17.34
CA GLU A 94 15.26 -1.02 16.93
C GLU A 94 15.16 -0.91 15.40
N TYR A 95 16.04 -1.59 14.68
CA TYR A 95 16.00 -1.59 13.21
C TYR A 95 14.74 -2.26 12.66
N ARG A 96 14.27 -3.37 13.26
CA ARG A 96 12.99 -3.98 12.90
C ARG A 96 11.84 -3.01 13.09
N SER A 97 11.77 -2.32 14.23
CA SER A 97 10.72 -1.33 14.51
C SER A 97 10.71 -0.18 13.50
N LYS A 98 11.87 0.25 13.00
CA LYS A 98 11.95 1.21 11.90
C LYS A 98 11.28 0.68 10.63
N VAL A 99 11.61 -0.54 10.20
CA VAL A 99 11.00 -1.17 9.02
C VAL A 99 9.49 -1.36 9.21
N GLU A 100 9.04 -1.70 10.42
CA GLU A 100 7.61 -1.81 10.75
C GLU A 100 6.88 -0.46 10.68
N SER A 101 7.53 0.64 11.03
CA SER A 101 6.99 1.98 10.84
C SER A 101 6.81 2.28 9.36
N GLU A 102 7.84 2.06 8.55
CA GLU A 102 7.79 2.27 7.10
C GLU A 102 6.69 1.41 6.44
N LEU A 103 6.55 0.14 6.85
CA LEU A 103 5.45 -0.73 6.43
C LEU A 103 4.08 -0.16 6.82
N SER A 104 3.94 0.33 8.05
CA SER A 104 2.71 0.91 8.56
C SER A 104 2.32 2.17 7.79
N ASP A 105 3.28 3.03 7.49
CA ASP A 105 3.08 4.28 6.76
C ASP A 105 2.62 4.03 5.33
N VAL A 106 3.26 3.09 4.63
CA VAL A 106 2.86 2.70 3.27
C VAL A 106 1.46 2.09 3.26
N CYS A 107 1.13 1.21 4.22
CA CYS A 107 -0.21 0.64 4.34
C CYS A 107 -1.26 1.71 4.65
N ALA A 108 -1.00 2.59 5.63
CA ALA A 108 -1.91 3.66 6.02
C ALA A 108 -2.18 4.62 4.87
N SER A 109 -1.14 4.95 4.08
CA SER A 109 -1.26 5.83 2.93
C SER A 109 -2.21 5.29 1.86
N ILE A 110 -2.06 4.04 1.44
CA ILE A 110 -2.95 3.45 0.43
C ILE A 110 -4.36 3.18 0.98
N LEU A 111 -4.48 2.75 2.24
CA LEU A 111 -5.78 2.53 2.87
C LEU A 111 -6.58 3.84 2.94
N THR A 112 -5.91 4.95 3.24
CA THR A 112 -6.54 6.28 3.24
C THR A 112 -7.03 6.67 1.86
N LEU A 113 -6.23 6.46 0.80
CA LEU A 113 -6.65 6.71 -0.58
C LEU A 113 -7.81 5.80 -1.01
N LEU A 114 -7.79 4.53 -0.60
CA LEU A 114 -8.86 3.59 -0.92
C LEU A 114 -10.19 4.07 -0.32
N ASP A 115 -10.18 4.43 0.97
CA ASP A 115 -11.39 4.80 1.70
C ASP A 115 -11.91 6.19 1.35
N SER A 116 -11.01 7.16 1.15
CA SER A 116 -11.39 8.57 0.95
C SER A 116 -11.63 8.92 -0.52
N ASN A 117 -11.01 8.18 -1.45
CA ASN A 117 -10.96 8.56 -2.86
C ASN A 117 -11.43 7.44 -3.79
N LEU A 118 -10.75 6.29 -3.80
CA LEU A 118 -10.88 5.31 -4.87
C LEU A 118 -12.17 4.49 -4.79
N ILE A 119 -12.53 3.97 -3.61
CA ILE A 119 -13.76 3.19 -3.42
C ILE A 119 -15.00 4.06 -3.62
N PRO A 120 -15.09 5.29 -3.06
CA PRO A 120 -16.22 6.18 -3.31
C PRO A 120 -16.37 6.62 -4.77
N SER A 121 -15.25 6.78 -5.49
CA SER A 121 -15.26 7.27 -6.89
C SER A 121 -15.45 6.17 -7.93
N ALA A 122 -15.36 4.89 -7.54
CA ALA A 122 -15.52 3.77 -8.48
C ALA A 122 -17.00 3.62 -8.86
N ALA A 123 -17.35 3.77 -10.13
CA ALA A 123 -18.71 3.52 -10.62
C ALA A 123 -18.89 2.04 -11.01
N ALA A 124 -17.91 1.49 -11.73
CA ALA A 124 -17.95 0.12 -12.21
C ALA A 124 -17.79 -0.91 -11.06
N SER A 125 -18.55 -2.00 -11.12
CA SER A 125 -18.45 -3.11 -10.17
C SER A 125 -17.04 -3.72 -10.18
N GLU A 126 -16.40 -3.84 -11.35
CA GLU A 126 -15.03 -4.34 -11.48
C GLU A 126 -14.03 -3.50 -10.70
N SER A 127 -14.08 -2.17 -10.84
CA SER A 127 -13.19 -1.26 -10.10
C SER A 127 -13.43 -1.30 -8.60
N LYS A 128 -14.69 -1.34 -8.15
CA LYS A 128 -15.02 -1.51 -6.73
C LYS A 128 -14.42 -2.81 -6.17
N VAL A 129 -14.60 -3.92 -6.88
CA VAL A 129 -14.02 -5.22 -6.49
C VAL A 129 -12.49 -5.16 -6.45
N PHE A 130 -11.86 -4.51 -7.43
CA PHE A 130 -10.41 -4.31 -7.46
C PHE A 130 -9.92 -3.56 -6.21
N TYR A 131 -10.51 -2.42 -5.89
CA TYR A 131 -10.11 -1.60 -4.74
C TYR A 131 -10.41 -2.29 -3.40
N LEU A 132 -11.53 -3.00 -3.27
CA LEU A 132 -11.85 -3.76 -2.05
C LEU A 132 -10.88 -4.93 -1.83
N LYS A 133 -10.47 -5.63 -2.90
CA LYS A 133 -9.42 -6.66 -2.80
C LYS A 133 -8.10 -6.05 -2.40
N MET A 134 -7.72 -4.93 -3.00
CA MET A 134 -6.51 -4.19 -2.65
C MET A 134 -6.54 -3.77 -1.17
N LYS A 135 -7.68 -3.25 -0.67
CA LYS A 135 -7.87 -2.93 0.75
C LYS A 135 -7.61 -4.13 1.65
N GLY A 136 -8.19 -5.28 1.30
CA GLY A 136 -7.95 -6.54 2.01
C GLY A 136 -6.48 -6.95 2.01
N ASP A 137 -5.76 -6.79 0.90
CA ASP A 137 -4.33 -7.09 0.82
C ASP A 137 -3.47 -6.23 1.77
N TYR A 138 -3.75 -4.93 1.89
CA TYR A 138 -2.99 -4.04 2.78
C TYR A 138 -3.31 -4.25 4.27
N HIS A 139 -4.57 -4.53 4.62
CA HIS A 139 -4.88 -4.96 5.99
C HIS A 139 -4.23 -6.32 6.31
N ARG A 140 -4.16 -7.24 5.34
CA ARG A 140 -3.47 -8.52 5.50
C ARG A 140 -1.98 -8.31 5.75
N TYR A 141 -1.34 -7.36 5.05
CA TYR A 141 0.06 -7.02 5.30
C TYR A 141 0.28 -6.43 6.69
N LEU A 142 -0.62 -5.57 7.19
CA LEU A 142 -0.56 -5.09 8.58
C LEU A 142 -0.64 -6.26 9.59
N ALA A 143 -1.54 -7.22 9.36
CA ALA A 143 -1.71 -8.37 10.25
C ALA A 143 -0.50 -9.33 10.29
N GLU A 144 0.47 -9.22 9.36
CA GLU A 144 1.69 -10.04 9.34
C GLU A 144 2.67 -9.65 10.46
N PHE A 145 2.78 -8.36 10.80
CA PHE A 145 3.79 -7.85 11.72
C PHE A 145 3.22 -7.15 12.96
N LYS A 146 1.96 -6.70 12.91
CA LYS A 146 1.30 -6.16 14.11
C LYS A 146 1.06 -7.25 15.16
N VAL A 147 0.92 -6.83 16.41
CA VAL A 147 0.72 -7.72 17.57
C VAL A 147 -0.52 -7.30 18.38
N GLY A 148 -0.96 -8.18 19.27
CA GLY A 148 -2.08 -7.88 20.18
C GLY A 148 -3.36 -7.48 19.44
N ASP A 149 -3.99 -6.40 19.88
CA ASP A 149 -5.28 -5.95 19.35
C ASP A 149 -5.15 -5.31 17.96
N GLU A 150 -4.03 -4.68 17.64
CA GLU A 150 -3.77 -4.16 16.28
C GLU A 150 -3.78 -5.29 15.24
N ARG A 151 -3.22 -6.45 15.59
CA ARG A 151 -3.26 -7.63 14.71
C ARG A 151 -4.67 -8.16 14.51
N LYS A 152 -5.48 -8.20 15.58
CA LYS A 152 -6.87 -8.67 15.50
C LYS A 152 -7.70 -7.74 14.62
N ALA A 153 -7.59 -6.43 14.84
CA ALA A 153 -8.28 -5.42 14.04
C ALA A 153 -7.90 -5.55 12.55
N ALA A 154 -6.60 -5.63 12.24
CA ALA A 154 -6.14 -5.81 10.86
C ALA A 154 -6.65 -7.12 10.21
N ALA A 155 -6.73 -8.21 10.98
CA ALA A 155 -7.27 -9.48 10.49
C ALA A 155 -8.79 -9.40 10.24
N GLU A 156 -9.54 -8.73 11.11
CA GLU A 156 -10.97 -8.46 10.93
C GLU A 156 -11.22 -7.59 9.69
N ASP A 157 -10.49 -6.50 9.54
CA ASP A 157 -10.60 -5.61 8.38
C ASP A 157 -10.24 -6.29 7.05
N THR A 158 -9.27 -7.20 7.09
CA THR A 158 -8.93 -8.07 5.94
C THR A 158 -10.15 -8.89 5.52
N MET A 159 -10.80 -9.56 6.47
CA MET A 159 -11.96 -10.42 6.22
C MET A 159 -13.15 -9.59 5.72
N LEU A 160 -13.42 -8.44 6.35
CA LEU A 160 -14.49 -7.54 5.94
C LEU A 160 -14.29 -7.04 4.51
N SER A 161 -13.07 -6.65 4.14
CA SER A 161 -12.73 -6.14 2.82
C SER A 161 -12.92 -7.20 1.72
N TYR A 162 -12.41 -8.43 1.93
CA TYR A 162 -12.59 -9.50 0.96
C TYR A 162 -14.05 -9.98 0.87
N LYS A 163 -14.78 -10.01 1.99
CA LYS A 163 -16.22 -10.32 1.97
C LYS A 163 -17.00 -9.27 1.18
N ALA A 164 -16.72 -7.99 1.39
CA ALA A 164 -17.33 -6.90 0.63
C ALA A 164 -17.02 -7.03 -0.88
N ALA A 165 -15.78 -7.37 -1.24
CA ALA A 165 -15.41 -7.65 -2.62
C ALA A 165 -16.20 -8.83 -3.21
N GLN A 166 -16.35 -9.93 -2.45
CA GLN A 166 -17.10 -11.11 -2.89
C GLN A 166 -18.58 -10.81 -3.10
N LEU A 167 -19.21 -10.07 -2.19
CA LEU A 167 -20.62 -9.67 -2.33
C LEU A 167 -20.85 -8.84 -3.58
N LYS A 168 -19.91 -7.96 -3.96
CA LYS A 168 -19.98 -7.18 -5.20
C LYS A 168 -19.81 -8.00 -6.47
N ILE A 169 -19.18 -9.17 -6.39
CA ILE A 169 -19.13 -10.14 -7.50
C ILE A 169 -20.48 -10.85 -7.65
N LEU A 170 -21.14 -11.18 -6.53
CA LEU A 170 -22.37 -11.96 -6.51
C LEU A 170 -23.63 -11.13 -6.82
N ASP A 171 -23.65 -9.84 -6.47
CA ASP A 171 -24.75 -8.92 -6.77
C ASP A 171 -24.28 -7.71 -7.59
N PRO A 172 -24.17 -7.84 -8.93
CA PRO A 172 -23.78 -6.74 -9.80
C PRO A 172 -24.85 -5.64 -9.95
N VAL A 173 -26.06 -5.86 -9.43
CA VAL A 173 -27.25 -4.99 -9.63
C VAL A 173 -27.47 -3.96 -8.52
N LEU A 174 -26.72 -4.04 -7.40
CA LEU A 174 -26.77 -3.05 -6.30
C LEU A 174 -25.73 -1.94 -6.54
N ASN A 175 -26.01 -1.08 -7.51
CA ASN A 175 -25.35 0.21 -7.74
C ASN A 175 -26.39 1.26 -8.14
#